data_AF-A0A9D6LNK8-F1
#
_entry.id   AF-A0A9D6LNK8-F1
#
_cell.length_a   1.000
_cell.length_b   1.000
_cell.length_c   1.000
_cell.angle_alpha   90.00
_cell.angle_beta   90.00
_cell.angle_gamma   90.00
#
_symmetry.space_group_name_H-M   'P 1'
#
loop_
_entity.id
_entity.type
_entity.pdbx_description
1 polymer ?
#
loop_
_entity_poly.entity_id
_entity_poly.type
_entity_poly.pdbx_seq_one_letter_code
_entity_poly.pdbx_strand_id
1 'polypeptide(L)'
;MVRSTKTEVDSHERCLYFHYDEFCDLLGGAVWDQVLERWFVAGLSSDRHQVLLSIADRFSSSRQFLFSGDRTGFYPLEVLWLKWNLFMVLCHKIKTFHKELQGPYLNVQPAHVWIVIPDLPGDFLPMRWQFSIKIADFESASPFLNPGIPTELARRLYNARENPSLVYTAPVMRGRPLGYEETATMLIRSMERIREPVKGAVRGILETHLISENIRPVEYSEMDIFLVTFRLPDEQASAIRVWATKSASLERGLLLKGVTDPIDPSLWERLEKARQSVFSHSIVSIYKTYHVPCDLYSLGMMLLRTLLVNNEQDMASVHETARRVVDRLEPMVQGLDQDDYKTLSARLRIRLREEGGLFSKDSVLYRHEEKGAGCEIIPDHLWYDALILAFQLVAWIPGFSFCKSHGDYELENPHLPMEKVAGAAERLGDRIKMELFGSRQRNREMLEACDLVREDLTKVKGG
;
A
#
# COMPACT_ATOMS: atom_id res chain seq x y z
N MET A 1 2.14 7.24 -46.74
CA MET A 1 2.86 8.51 -46.87
C MET A 1 2.37 9.48 -45.80
N VAL A 2 2.81 9.30 -44.54
CA VAL A 2 2.96 10.36 -43.52
C VAL A 2 4.11 9.90 -42.62
N ARG A 3 5.10 10.78 -42.47
CA ARG A 3 6.39 10.65 -41.76
C ARG A 3 6.15 10.32 -40.27
N SER A 4 6.78 9.33 -39.66
CA SER A 4 8.17 9.33 -39.14
C SER A 4 8.58 10.60 -38.38
N THR A 5 8.31 10.61 -37.09
CA THR A 5 9.03 11.32 -36.01
C THR A 5 8.79 10.45 -34.75
N LYS A 6 9.67 9.61 -34.20
CA LYS A 6 11.14 9.55 -34.15
C LYS A 6 11.81 10.88 -33.83
N THR A 7 11.31 11.54 -32.79
CA THR A 7 12.01 12.57 -32.01
C THR A 7 11.27 12.77 -30.70
N GLU A 8 11.45 11.84 -29.75
CA GLU A 8 11.13 12.06 -28.33
C GLU A 8 11.91 11.10 -27.43
N VAL A 9 13.15 10.77 -27.83
CA VAL A 9 14.05 9.86 -27.08
C VAL A 9 15.38 10.55 -26.68
N ASP A 10 15.64 11.79 -27.09
CA ASP A 10 16.97 12.42 -26.96
C ASP A 10 16.99 13.74 -26.16
N SER A 11 16.33 13.75 -25.01
CA SER A 11 16.75 14.61 -23.91
C SER A 11 16.65 13.82 -22.61
N HIS A 12 17.62 12.92 -22.38
CA HIS A 12 18.01 12.62 -21.01
C HIS A 12 18.51 13.94 -20.41
N GLU A 13 17.58 14.79 -19.94
CA GLU A 13 17.86 15.59 -18.76
C GLU A 13 18.54 14.63 -17.79
N ARG A 14 19.77 14.94 -17.39
CA ARG A 14 20.46 14.24 -16.31
C ARG A 14 19.64 14.51 -15.04
N CYS A 15 18.50 13.85 -14.94
CA CYS A 15 17.51 14.10 -13.92
C CYS A 15 18.16 13.63 -12.62
N LEU A 16 18.32 14.59 -11.72
CA LEU A 16 18.99 14.39 -10.46
C LEU A 16 17.97 13.75 -9.50
N TYR A 17 17.91 12.43 -9.50
CA TYR A 17 16.92 11.69 -8.72
C TYR A 17 17.54 10.64 -7.78
N PHE A 18 16.87 10.46 -6.65
CA PHE A 18 17.04 9.32 -5.75
C PHE A 18 15.89 8.35 -5.97
N HIS A 19 16.14 7.05 -5.80
CA HIS A 19 15.04 6.16 -5.47
C HIS A 19 14.50 6.57 -4.10
N TYR A 20 13.22 6.31 -3.85
CA TYR A 20 12.53 6.67 -2.59
C TYR A 20 13.31 6.31 -1.33
N ASP A 21 14.11 5.28 -1.48
CA ASP A 21 14.49 4.33 -0.50
C ASP A 21 15.91 4.66 -0.03
N GLU A 22 16.78 4.99 -0.98
CA GLU A 22 18.01 5.77 -0.83
C GLU A 22 17.73 7.12 -0.15
N PHE A 23 16.67 7.83 -0.56
CA PHE A 23 16.35 9.12 0.04
C PHE A 23 15.86 8.98 1.48
N CYS A 24 15.11 7.93 1.81
CA CYS A 24 14.75 7.62 3.21
C CYS A 24 15.98 7.42 4.10
N ASP A 25 17.00 6.72 3.61
CA ASP A 25 18.26 6.51 4.35
C ASP A 25 18.96 7.84 4.59
N LEU A 26 19.04 8.68 3.56
CA LEU A 26 19.55 10.04 3.64
C LEU A 26 18.77 10.84 4.70
N LEU A 27 17.44 10.92 4.61
CA LEU A 27 16.62 11.63 5.61
C LEU A 27 16.85 11.11 7.03
N GLY A 28 17.15 9.81 7.18
CA GLY A 28 17.50 9.16 8.44
C GLY A 28 18.86 9.56 9.02
N GLY A 29 19.68 10.35 8.33
CA GLY A 29 21.00 10.77 8.80
C GLY A 29 22.15 9.99 8.19
N ALA A 30 21.91 9.17 7.17
CA ALA A 30 22.99 8.45 6.52
C ALA A 30 24.07 9.41 5.98
N VAL A 31 25.34 9.07 6.22
CA VAL A 31 26.48 9.81 5.67
C VAL A 31 26.66 9.45 4.21
N TRP A 32 26.78 10.49 3.42
CA TRP A 32 26.83 10.47 1.96
C TRP A 32 27.79 9.40 1.42
N ASP A 33 29.06 9.45 1.81
CA ASP A 33 30.09 8.56 1.25
C ASP A 33 29.79 7.08 1.50
N GLN A 34 29.27 6.75 2.69
CA GLN A 34 28.96 5.36 3.07
C GLN A 34 27.78 4.80 2.28
N VAL A 35 26.72 5.60 2.11
CA VAL A 35 25.55 5.11 1.35
C VAL A 35 25.82 5.09 -0.14
N LEU A 36 26.61 6.02 -0.67
CA LEU A 36 26.94 6.03 -2.09
C LEU A 36 27.77 4.80 -2.48
N GLU A 37 28.74 4.41 -1.65
CA GLU A 37 29.49 3.16 -1.83
C GLU A 37 28.57 1.93 -1.75
N ARG A 38 27.70 1.89 -0.74
CA ARG A 38 26.73 0.80 -0.58
C ARG A 38 25.79 0.66 -1.78
N TRP A 39 25.28 1.77 -2.31
CA TRP A 39 24.42 1.77 -3.49
C TRP A 39 25.17 1.32 -4.74
N PHE A 40 26.44 1.72 -4.88
CA PHE A 40 27.32 1.24 -5.96
C PHE A 40 27.51 -0.27 -5.93
N VAL A 41 27.82 -0.84 -4.75
CA VAL A 41 27.91 -2.29 -4.56
C VAL A 41 26.57 -2.99 -4.81
N ALA A 42 25.46 -2.33 -4.50
CA ALA A 42 24.10 -2.84 -4.73
C ALA A 42 23.62 -2.73 -6.19
N GLY A 43 24.46 -2.25 -7.11
CA GLY A 43 24.16 -2.22 -8.55
C GLY A 43 23.76 -0.86 -9.12
N LEU A 44 24.06 0.25 -8.42
CA LEU A 44 23.95 1.59 -8.99
C LEU A 44 24.83 1.71 -10.23
N SER A 45 24.27 2.18 -11.35
CA SER A 45 25.04 2.34 -12.59
C SER A 45 26.15 3.38 -12.45
N SER A 46 27.25 3.20 -13.19
CA SER A 46 28.38 4.15 -13.19
C SER A 46 27.96 5.57 -13.56
N ASP A 47 27.03 5.71 -14.52
CA ASP A 47 26.52 7.03 -14.93
C ASP A 47 25.76 7.72 -13.80
N ARG A 48 24.87 6.98 -13.10
CA ARG A 48 24.10 7.53 -11.97
C ARG A 48 25.01 7.83 -10.78
N HIS A 49 26.02 7.00 -10.55
CA HIS A 49 27.04 7.24 -9.53
C HIS A 49 27.78 8.57 -9.78
N GLN A 50 28.19 8.86 -11.03
CA GLN A 50 28.84 10.13 -11.39
C GLN A 50 27.90 11.34 -11.20
N VAL A 51 26.61 11.19 -11.55
CA VAL A 51 25.62 12.26 -11.30
C VAL A 51 25.46 12.52 -9.81
N LEU A 52 25.38 11.47 -8.97
CA LEU A 52 25.28 11.64 -7.52
C LEU A 52 26.55 12.26 -6.92
N LEU A 53 27.75 11.90 -7.39
CA LEU A 53 28.99 12.55 -6.92
C LEU A 53 28.96 14.08 -7.13
N SER A 54 28.35 14.57 -8.20
CA SER A 54 28.25 16.01 -8.48
C SER A 54 27.44 16.82 -7.46
N ILE A 55 26.68 16.15 -6.57
CA ILE A 55 25.85 16.78 -5.53
C ILE A 55 26.28 16.41 -4.12
N ALA A 56 27.40 15.72 -3.96
CA ALA A 56 27.93 15.29 -2.66
C ALA A 56 28.02 16.45 -1.66
N ASP A 57 28.51 17.61 -2.11
CA ASP A 57 28.67 18.81 -1.27
C ASP A 57 27.34 19.29 -0.67
N ARG A 58 26.22 19.08 -1.38
CA ARG A 58 24.89 19.50 -0.93
C ARG A 58 24.42 18.69 0.27
N PHE A 59 24.81 17.42 0.35
CA PHE A 59 24.45 16.50 1.42
C PHE A 59 25.54 16.33 2.49
N SER A 60 26.73 16.86 2.24
CA SER A 60 27.87 16.84 3.16
C SER A 60 28.07 18.16 3.92
N SER A 61 27.34 19.22 3.56
CA SER A 61 27.40 20.51 4.28
C SER A 61 26.91 20.38 5.72
N SER A 62 27.33 21.27 6.62
CA SER A 62 26.87 21.29 8.02
C SER A 62 25.39 21.68 8.21
N ARG A 63 24.73 22.20 7.16
CA ARG A 63 23.34 22.69 7.21
C ARG A 63 22.36 21.70 6.54
N GLN A 64 22.39 20.44 6.95
CA GLN A 64 21.46 19.41 6.43
C GLN A 64 20.08 19.41 7.10
N PHE A 65 20.00 19.96 8.31
CA PHE A 65 18.84 19.92 9.19
C PHE A 65 18.59 21.30 9.80
N LEU A 66 17.33 21.64 10.04
CA LEU A 66 16.91 22.91 10.64
C LEU A 66 17.39 23.03 12.10
N PHE A 67 17.48 21.91 12.81
CA PHE A 67 17.85 21.87 14.23
C PHE A 67 19.27 21.35 14.47
N SER A 68 20.14 21.44 13.45
CA SER A 68 21.56 21.04 13.51
C SER A 68 22.41 21.78 14.56
N GLY A 69 21.91 22.90 15.12
CA GLY A 69 22.57 23.68 16.17
C GLY A 69 22.24 23.28 17.62
N ASP A 70 21.32 22.34 17.84
CA ASP A 70 21.02 21.83 19.18
C ASP A 70 22.13 20.91 19.70
N ARG A 71 22.19 20.65 21.02
CA ARG A 71 23.31 19.97 21.71
C ARG A 71 23.71 18.60 21.12
N THR A 72 22.81 17.94 20.39
CA THR A 72 23.03 16.64 19.75
C THR A 72 23.40 16.73 18.26
N GLY A 73 23.34 17.91 17.64
CA GLY A 73 23.57 18.12 16.20
C GLY A 73 22.53 17.47 15.27
N PHE A 74 21.57 16.75 15.85
CA PHE A 74 20.63 15.88 15.16
C PHE A 74 19.34 15.76 15.98
N TYR A 75 18.19 16.12 15.39
CA TYR A 75 16.89 16.15 16.09
C TYR A 75 15.95 15.05 15.57
N PRO A 76 15.75 13.94 16.31
CA PRO A 76 14.98 12.79 15.83
C PRO A 76 13.54 13.12 15.38
N LEU A 77 12.89 14.07 16.04
CA LEU A 77 11.55 14.51 15.66
C LEU A 77 11.54 15.28 14.32
N GLU A 78 12.64 15.94 13.95
CA GLU A 78 12.81 16.53 12.61
C GLU A 78 12.87 15.43 11.54
N VAL A 79 13.65 14.38 11.81
CA VAL A 79 13.78 13.24 10.90
C VAL A 79 12.46 12.50 10.73
N LEU A 80 11.74 12.28 11.83
CA LEU A 80 10.40 11.71 11.76
C LEU A 80 9.49 12.57 10.87
N TRP A 81 9.49 13.89 11.05
CA TRP A 81 8.70 14.79 10.22
C TRP A 81 9.10 14.73 8.75
N LEU A 82 10.39 14.74 8.42
CA LEU A 82 10.89 14.67 7.04
C LEU A 82 10.47 13.38 6.34
N LYS A 83 10.68 12.24 7.01
CA LYS A 83 10.28 10.92 6.54
C LYS A 83 8.76 10.81 6.39
N TRP A 84 8.01 11.37 7.34
CA TRP A 84 6.55 11.42 7.27
C TRP A 84 6.05 12.30 6.12
N ASN A 85 6.66 13.48 5.94
CA ASN A 85 6.34 14.40 4.84
C ASN A 85 6.59 13.74 3.48
N LEU A 86 7.68 13.00 3.34
CA LEU A 86 7.95 12.20 2.14
C LEU A 86 6.82 11.20 1.86
N PHE A 87 6.36 10.48 2.89
CA PHE A 87 5.21 9.58 2.76
C PHE A 87 3.90 10.30 2.42
N MET A 88 3.63 11.47 3.04
CA MET A 88 2.44 12.27 2.72
C MET A 88 2.44 12.71 1.24
N VAL A 89 3.58 13.17 0.71
CA VAL A 89 3.70 13.55 -0.70
C VAL A 89 3.44 12.34 -1.61
N LEU A 90 3.92 11.15 -1.24
CA LEU A 90 3.68 9.92 -1.99
C LEU A 90 2.19 9.56 -2.01
N CYS A 91 1.53 9.59 -0.85
CA CYS A 91 0.08 9.38 -0.73
C CYS A 91 -0.71 10.33 -1.63
N HIS A 92 -0.32 11.61 -1.68
CA HIS A 92 -0.95 12.58 -2.57
C HIS A 92 -0.79 12.24 -4.04
N LYS A 93 0.41 11.82 -4.46
CA LYS A 93 0.67 11.43 -5.84
C LYS A 93 -0.15 10.21 -6.26
N ILE A 94 -0.23 9.18 -5.42
CA ILE A 94 -1.05 7.99 -5.69
C ILE A 94 -2.56 8.34 -5.70
N LYS A 95 -3.02 9.19 -4.77
CA LYS A 95 -4.41 9.69 -4.75
C LYS A 95 -4.77 10.39 -6.07
N THR A 96 -3.91 11.30 -6.53
CA THR A 96 -4.09 12.01 -7.80
C THR A 96 -4.11 11.03 -8.97
N PHE A 97 -3.19 10.06 -9.01
CA PHE A 97 -3.15 9.02 -10.02
C PHE A 97 -4.48 8.24 -10.09
N HIS A 98 -5.00 7.75 -8.95
CA HIS A 98 -6.28 7.01 -8.91
C HIS A 98 -7.46 7.88 -9.34
N LYS A 99 -7.43 9.18 -9.03
CA LYS A 99 -8.48 10.13 -9.42
C LYS A 99 -8.46 10.42 -10.92
N GLU A 100 -7.28 10.57 -11.51
CA GLU A 100 -7.14 10.95 -12.92
C GLU A 100 -7.30 9.77 -13.87
N LEU A 101 -6.73 8.61 -13.53
CA LEU A 101 -6.68 7.44 -14.42
C LEU A 101 -7.76 6.39 -14.12
N GLN A 102 -8.49 6.52 -13.00
CA GLN A 102 -9.59 5.63 -12.60
C GLN A 102 -9.19 4.14 -12.54
N GLY A 103 -7.90 3.86 -12.37
CA GLY A 103 -7.33 2.51 -12.29
C GLY A 103 -6.20 2.45 -11.27
N PRO A 104 -5.72 1.25 -10.93
CA PRO A 104 -4.69 1.04 -9.92
C PRO A 104 -3.28 1.16 -10.52
N TYR A 105 -2.29 1.42 -9.67
CA TYR A 105 -0.89 1.47 -10.07
C TYR A 105 -0.24 0.08 -10.05
N LEU A 106 -0.54 -0.72 -9.02
CA LEU A 106 -0.12 -2.11 -8.75
C LEU A 106 1.39 -2.36 -8.74
N ASN A 107 2.18 -1.31 -8.56
CA ASN A 107 3.64 -1.37 -8.70
C ASN A 107 4.37 -0.35 -7.84
N VAL A 108 3.76 0.08 -6.73
CA VAL A 108 4.32 1.08 -5.82
C VAL A 108 5.47 0.44 -5.04
N GLN A 109 6.70 0.80 -5.38
CA GLN A 109 7.90 0.27 -4.71
C GLN A 109 9.07 1.25 -4.84
N PRO A 110 10.13 1.10 -4.01
CA PRO A 110 11.32 1.93 -4.01
C PRO A 110 11.85 2.37 -5.38
N ALA A 111 12.07 1.41 -6.27
CA ALA A 111 12.71 1.63 -7.57
C ALA A 111 11.86 2.46 -8.55
N HIS A 112 10.55 2.55 -8.32
CA HIS A 112 9.60 3.21 -9.23
C HIS A 112 9.10 4.56 -8.72
N VAL A 113 9.56 4.96 -7.53
CA VAL A 113 9.24 6.24 -6.91
C VAL A 113 10.52 7.05 -6.86
N TRP A 114 10.58 8.10 -7.68
CA TRP A 114 11.76 8.93 -7.83
C TRP A 114 11.61 10.22 -7.05
N ILE A 115 12.64 10.53 -6.26
CA ILE A 115 12.73 11.77 -5.51
C ILE A 115 13.59 12.74 -6.29
N VAL A 116 12.98 13.84 -6.72
CA VAL A 116 13.67 14.89 -7.46
C VAL A 116 14.05 16.00 -6.50
N ILE A 117 15.33 16.35 -6.50
CA ILE A 117 15.90 17.43 -5.72
C ILE A 117 16.14 18.63 -6.66
N PRO A 118 15.86 19.88 -6.24
CA PRO A 118 16.09 21.03 -7.10
C PRO A 118 17.58 21.22 -7.39
N ASP A 119 17.88 21.63 -8.64
CA ASP A 119 19.25 21.92 -9.07
C ASP A 119 19.85 23.11 -8.34
N LEU A 120 19.02 24.09 -7.98
CA LEU A 120 19.38 25.24 -7.16
C LEU A 120 18.54 25.22 -5.89
N PRO A 121 19.10 24.81 -4.73
CA PRO A 121 18.37 24.86 -3.48
C PRO A 121 18.06 26.32 -3.14
N GLY A 122 16.85 26.58 -2.62
CA GLY A 122 16.53 27.88 -2.07
C GLY A 122 17.38 28.17 -0.82
N ASP A 123 17.66 29.46 -0.56
CA ASP A 123 18.54 29.90 0.52
C ASP A 123 17.99 29.64 1.94
N PHE A 124 16.70 29.34 2.06
CA PHE A 124 15.99 29.34 3.35
C PHE A 124 15.83 27.97 4.00
N LEU A 125 15.84 26.89 3.23
CA LEU A 125 15.59 25.54 3.74
C LEU A 125 16.79 24.61 3.51
N PRO A 126 17.10 23.70 4.44
CA PRO A 126 18.11 22.67 4.22
C PRO A 126 17.76 21.78 3.01
N MET A 127 18.78 21.15 2.41
CA MET A 127 18.58 20.35 1.18
C MET A 127 17.59 19.20 1.39
N ARG A 128 17.61 18.56 2.56
CA ARG A 128 16.72 17.44 2.92
C ARG A 128 15.23 17.84 2.99
N TRP A 129 14.93 19.13 3.12
CA TRP A 129 13.55 19.66 3.15
C TRP A 129 12.99 19.98 1.76
N GLN A 130 13.85 19.99 0.74
CA GLN A 130 13.49 20.42 -0.60
C GLN A 130 13.49 19.22 -1.54
N PHE A 131 12.31 18.64 -1.78
CA PHE A 131 12.15 17.52 -2.68
C PHE A 131 10.75 17.50 -3.31
N SER A 132 10.64 16.79 -4.42
CA SER A 132 9.36 16.41 -5.02
C SER A 132 9.39 14.95 -5.42
N ILE A 133 8.20 14.35 -5.58
CA ILE A 133 8.07 12.95 -6.00
C ILE A 133 7.57 12.89 -7.43
N LYS A 134 8.26 12.10 -8.25
CA LYS A 134 7.78 11.62 -9.55
C LYS A 134 7.55 10.12 -9.46
N ILE A 135 6.47 9.67 -10.07
CA ILE A 135 6.12 8.25 -10.20
C ILE A 135 6.14 7.95 -11.69
N ALA A 136 6.74 6.84 -12.10
CA ALA A 136 6.82 6.48 -13.50
C ALA A 136 5.44 6.07 -14.04
N ASP A 137 4.87 6.83 -14.98
CA ASP A 137 3.52 6.59 -15.52
C ASP A 137 3.44 5.31 -16.38
N PHE A 138 4.52 4.97 -17.09
CA PHE A 138 4.64 3.76 -17.90
C PHE A 138 4.70 2.47 -17.07
N GLU A 139 4.84 2.61 -15.76
CA GLU A 139 4.91 1.48 -14.83
C GLU A 139 3.54 1.10 -14.23
N SER A 140 2.45 1.75 -14.68
CA SER A 140 1.08 1.48 -14.23
C SER A 140 0.51 0.13 -14.70
N ALA A 141 -0.53 -0.34 -14.03
CA ALA A 141 -1.18 -1.61 -14.33
C ALA A 141 -1.96 -1.56 -15.65
N SER A 142 -1.78 -2.58 -16.49
CA SER A 142 -2.56 -2.73 -17.72
C SER A 142 -3.87 -3.48 -17.45
N PRO A 143 -4.99 -3.08 -18.08
CA PRO A 143 -6.23 -3.85 -18.03
C PRO A 143 -6.04 -5.29 -18.52
N PHE A 144 -6.69 -6.24 -17.86
CA PHE A 144 -6.71 -7.63 -18.30
C PHE A 144 -7.69 -7.78 -19.47
N LEU A 145 -7.20 -8.30 -20.60
CA LEU A 145 -7.99 -8.47 -21.81
C LEU A 145 -8.31 -9.93 -22.05
N ASN A 146 -9.59 -10.29 -21.92
CA ASN A 146 -10.10 -11.59 -22.35
C ASN A 146 -11.46 -11.38 -23.04
N PRO A 147 -11.58 -11.71 -24.33
CA PRO A 147 -12.79 -11.43 -25.11
C PRO A 147 -14.02 -12.23 -24.63
N GLY A 148 -13.82 -13.28 -23.83
CA GLY A 148 -14.91 -14.07 -23.25
C GLY A 148 -15.54 -13.44 -22.01
N ILE A 149 -14.88 -12.48 -21.35
CA ILE A 149 -15.38 -11.87 -20.11
C ILE A 149 -16.39 -10.76 -20.46
N PRO A 150 -17.58 -10.71 -19.83
CA PRO A 150 -18.51 -9.60 -20.01
C PRO A 150 -17.85 -8.25 -19.73
N THR A 151 -18.09 -7.25 -20.60
CA THR A 151 -17.42 -5.95 -20.56
C THR A 151 -17.50 -5.26 -19.19
N GLU A 152 -18.62 -5.38 -18.49
CA GLU A 152 -18.79 -4.78 -17.16
C GLU A 152 -17.92 -5.44 -16.08
N LEU A 153 -17.66 -6.74 -16.21
CA LEU A 153 -16.77 -7.48 -15.32
C LEU A 153 -15.30 -7.25 -15.71
N ALA A 154 -15.00 -7.21 -17.00
CA ALA A 154 -13.64 -7.01 -17.51
C ALA A 154 -13.00 -5.71 -17.02
N ARG A 155 -13.78 -4.63 -16.85
CA ARG A 155 -13.31 -3.34 -16.31
C ARG A 155 -12.71 -3.42 -14.91
N ARG A 156 -12.96 -4.50 -14.17
CA ARG A 156 -12.43 -4.71 -12.80
C ARG A 156 -11.05 -5.36 -12.80
N LEU A 157 -10.65 -5.96 -13.92
CA LEU A 157 -9.49 -6.83 -13.96
C LEU A 157 -8.27 -6.12 -14.52
N TYR A 158 -7.16 -6.24 -13.80
CA TYR A 158 -5.85 -5.71 -14.16
C TYR A 158 -4.80 -6.80 -14.08
N ASN A 159 -3.80 -6.75 -14.95
CA ASN A 159 -2.70 -7.71 -14.92
C ASN A 159 -1.84 -7.49 -13.68
N ALA A 160 -1.50 -8.60 -13.01
CA ALA A 160 -0.35 -8.60 -12.12
C ALA A 160 0.94 -8.46 -12.92
N ARG A 161 1.97 -7.89 -12.31
CA ARG A 161 3.33 -7.85 -12.87
C ARG A 161 3.89 -9.26 -13.01
N GLU A 162 4.71 -9.49 -14.04
CA GLU A 162 5.40 -10.78 -14.26
C GLU A 162 6.40 -11.09 -13.14
N ASN A 163 7.08 -10.07 -12.61
CA ASN A 163 8.07 -10.20 -11.54
C ASN A 163 7.68 -9.32 -10.33
N PRO A 164 6.68 -9.73 -9.54
CA PRO A 164 6.21 -8.95 -8.40
C PRO A 164 7.24 -8.94 -7.27
N SER A 165 7.34 -7.82 -6.55
CA SER A 165 8.17 -7.75 -5.34
C SER A 165 7.58 -8.59 -4.23
N LEU A 166 8.38 -9.49 -3.65
CA LEU A 166 8.00 -10.29 -2.48
C LEU A 166 7.82 -9.46 -1.19
N VAL A 167 8.14 -8.18 -1.22
CA VAL A 167 7.95 -7.27 -0.08
C VAL A 167 6.82 -6.31 -0.36
N TYR A 168 6.86 -5.61 -1.50
CA TYR A 168 5.95 -4.49 -1.76
C TYR A 168 4.64 -4.90 -2.44
N THR A 169 4.61 -5.98 -3.22
CA THR A 169 3.38 -6.41 -3.90
C THR A 169 2.43 -7.10 -2.94
N ALA A 170 1.13 -6.80 -2.96
CA ALA A 170 0.17 -7.44 -2.06
C ALA A 170 0.16 -8.98 -2.21
N PRO A 171 0.06 -9.76 -1.11
CA PRO A 171 0.17 -11.23 -1.16
C PRO A 171 -0.82 -11.89 -2.12
N VAL A 172 -2.03 -11.33 -2.25
CA VAL A 172 -3.07 -11.83 -3.16
C VAL A 172 -2.63 -11.85 -4.63
N MET A 173 -1.76 -10.93 -5.04
CA MET A 173 -1.28 -10.80 -6.43
C MET A 173 -0.12 -11.75 -6.75
N ARG A 174 0.55 -12.30 -5.72
CA ARG A 174 1.66 -13.26 -5.88
C ARG A 174 1.16 -14.70 -6.04
N GLY A 175 -0.16 -14.89 -5.93
CA GLY A 175 -0.80 -16.18 -6.00
C GLY A 175 -0.93 -16.69 -7.43
N ARG A 176 -2.04 -17.40 -7.67
CA ARG A 176 -2.31 -18.02 -8.97
C ARG A 176 -2.63 -16.98 -10.05
N PRO A 177 -2.28 -17.25 -11.31
CA PRO A 177 -2.56 -16.34 -12.42
C PRO A 177 -4.07 -16.16 -12.64
N LEU A 178 -4.47 -15.04 -13.23
CA LEU A 178 -5.87 -14.79 -13.56
C LEU A 178 -6.42 -15.87 -14.50
N GLY A 179 -7.62 -16.37 -14.18
CA GLY A 179 -8.29 -17.41 -14.95
C GLY A 179 -7.81 -18.83 -14.65
N TYR A 180 -7.02 -19.04 -13.59
CA TYR A 180 -6.70 -20.40 -13.16
C TYR A 180 -7.97 -21.20 -12.87
N GLU A 181 -7.93 -22.48 -13.19
CA GLU A 181 -9.07 -23.38 -13.06
C GLU A 181 -9.00 -24.21 -11.80
N GLU A 182 -10.15 -24.42 -11.17
CA GLU A 182 -10.35 -25.34 -10.05
C GLU A 182 -11.54 -26.25 -10.32
N THR A 183 -11.44 -27.48 -9.83
CA THR A 183 -12.60 -28.39 -9.82
C THR A 183 -13.34 -28.20 -8.51
N ALA A 184 -14.65 -27.98 -8.60
CA ALA A 184 -15.49 -27.75 -7.43
C ALA A 184 -16.81 -28.50 -7.55
N THR A 185 -17.41 -28.80 -6.39
CA THR A 185 -18.79 -29.22 -6.32
C THR A 185 -19.70 -28.00 -6.31
N MET A 186 -20.67 -27.96 -7.23
CA MET A 186 -21.63 -26.86 -7.34
C MET A 186 -23.04 -27.35 -7.05
N LEU A 187 -23.81 -26.53 -6.30
CA LEU A 187 -25.23 -26.73 -6.07
C LEU A 187 -26.00 -25.48 -6.52
N ILE A 188 -27.04 -25.64 -7.34
CA ILE A 188 -27.88 -24.52 -7.76
C ILE A 188 -28.91 -24.26 -6.65
N ARG A 189 -28.89 -23.06 -6.06
CA ARG A 189 -29.80 -22.63 -4.98
C ARG A 189 -31.05 -21.98 -5.53
N SER A 190 -30.87 -21.07 -6.49
CA SER A 190 -31.97 -20.39 -7.17
C SER A 190 -31.62 -20.16 -8.64
N MET A 191 -32.67 -20.03 -9.46
CA MET A 191 -32.54 -19.80 -10.88
C MET A 191 -33.74 -19.02 -11.40
N GLU A 192 -33.48 -17.97 -12.17
CA GLU A 192 -34.49 -17.09 -12.74
C GLU A 192 -34.20 -16.81 -14.21
N ARG A 193 -35.22 -16.85 -15.08
CA ARG A 193 -35.08 -16.51 -16.50
C ARG A 193 -35.08 -14.99 -16.68
N ILE A 194 -34.11 -14.46 -17.41
CA ILE A 194 -34.10 -13.04 -17.82
C ILE A 194 -35.09 -12.88 -18.97
N ARG A 195 -36.06 -11.96 -18.83
CA ARG A 195 -37.16 -11.78 -19.80
C ARG A 195 -36.75 -11.03 -21.08
N GLU A 196 -35.54 -10.50 -21.14
CA GLU A 196 -35.04 -9.78 -22.30
C GLU A 196 -34.83 -10.72 -23.51
N PRO A 197 -35.36 -10.38 -24.69
CA PRO A 197 -35.26 -11.24 -25.84
C PRO A 197 -33.85 -11.20 -26.44
N VAL A 198 -33.05 -12.24 -26.17
CA VAL A 198 -31.92 -12.60 -27.04
C VAL A 198 -32.49 -13.51 -28.14
N LYS A 199 -32.28 -13.17 -29.42
CA LYS A 199 -32.87 -13.91 -30.56
C LYS A 199 -32.62 -15.42 -30.43
N GLY A 200 -33.68 -16.17 -30.09
CA GLY A 200 -33.65 -17.64 -29.99
C GLY A 200 -32.86 -18.22 -28.81
N ALA A 201 -32.35 -17.40 -27.89
CA ALA A 201 -31.54 -17.86 -26.76
C ALA A 201 -32.11 -17.37 -25.43
N VAL A 202 -31.84 -18.14 -24.37
CA VAL A 202 -32.23 -17.84 -22.99
C VAL A 202 -30.99 -17.41 -22.22
N ARG A 203 -31.15 -16.38 -21.38
CA ARG A 203 -30.21 -16.07 -20.30
C ARG A 203 -30.92 -16.24 -18.97
N GLY A 204 -30.18 -16.60 -17.95
CA GLY A 204 -30.72 -16.67 -16.60
C GLY A 204 -29.75 -16.21 -15.53
N ILE A 205 -30.34 -15.78 -14.41
CA ILE A 205 -29.65 -15.46 -13.18
C ILE A 205 -29.61 -16.72 -12.35
N LEU A 206 -28.42 -17.12 -11.91
CA LEU A 206 -28.20 -18.28 -11.06
C LEU A 206 -27.56 -17.85 -9.75
N GLU A 207 -28.02 -18.44 -8.66
CA GLU A 207 -27.32 -18.45 -7.39
C GLU A 207 -26.83 -19.86 -7.11
N THR A 208 -25.53 -20.00 -6.87
CA THR A 208 -24.85 -21.29 -6.81
C THR A 208 -23.95 -21.37 -5.59
N HIS A 209 -24.00 -22.49 -4.89
CA HIS A 209 -23.11 -22.78 -3.78
C HIS A 209 -21.91 -23.57 -4.31
N LEU A 210 -20.74 -22.95 -4.26
CA LEU A 210 -19.47 -23.53 -4.62
C LEU A 210 -18.81 -24.14 -3.38
N ILE A 211 -18.45 -25.42 -3.47
CA ILE A 211 -17.76 -26.17 -2.41
C ILE A 211 -16.47 -26.74 -2.99
N SER A 212 -15.32 -26.38 -2.41
CA SER A 212 -14.00 -26.93 -2.75
C SER A 212 -13.07 -26.83 -1.53
N GLU A 213 -12.22 -27.83 -1.34
CA GLU A 213 -11.20 -27.83 -0.29
C GLU A 213 -10.07 -26.81 -0.56
N ASN A 214 -9.88 -26.44 -1.83
CA ASN A 214 -8.85 -25.49 -2.27
C ASN A 214 -9.31 -24.02 -2.18
N ILE A 215 -10.58 -23.77 -1.87
CA ILE A 215 -11.17 -22.43 -1.89
C ILE A 215 -11.57 -22.03 -0.47
N ARG A 216 -10.77 -21.15 0.12
CA ARG A 216 -11.05 -20.55 1.43
C ARG A 216 -11.82 -19.23 1.24
N PRO A 217 -13.03 -19.07 1.81
CA PRO A 217 -13.86 -17.90 1.54
C PRO A 217 -13.22 -16.53 1.81
N VAL A 218 -12.31 -16.46 2.79
CA VAL A 218 -11.59 -15.24 3.20
C VAL A 218 -10.59 -14.74 2.15
N GLU A 219 -10.15 -15.59 1.23
CA GLU A 219 -9.17 -15.24 0.19
C GLU A 219 -9.79 -14.58 -1.04
N TYR A 220 -11.13 -14.43 -1.05
CA TYR A 220 -11.90 -13.93 -2.19
C TYR A 220 -12.78 -12.74 -1.79
N SER A 221 -12.74 -11.71 -2.63
CA SER A 221 -13.55 -10.52 -2.51
C SER A 221 -14.88 -10.66 -3.27
N GLU A 222 -15.85 -9.81 -2.93
CA GLU A 222 -17.12 -9.68 -3.68
C GLU A 222 -16.90 -9.17 -5.10
N MET A 223 -15.77 -8.50 -5.35
CA MET A 223 -15.38 -8.00 -6.67
C MET A 223 -14.64 -9.04 -7.52
N ASP A 224 -14.30 -10.21 -6.97
CA ASP A 224 -13.69 -11.28 -7.75
C ASP A 224 -14.70 -11.94 -8.69
N ILE A 225 -14.21 -12.38 -9.84
CA ILE A 225 -15.04 -12.93 -10.91
C ILE A 225 -14.78 -14.43 -11.03
N PHE A 226 -15.87 -15.17 -11.15
CA PHE A 226 -15.88 -16.62 -11.26
C PHE A 226 -16.59 -16.99 -12.57
N LEU A 227 -15.94 -17.77 -13.40
CA LEU A 227 -16.57 -18.44 -14.52
C LEU A 227 -16.87 -19.88 -14.10
N VAL A 228 -18.13 -20.18 -13.85
CA VAL A 228 -18.57 -21.52 -13.51
C VAL A 228 -19.03 -22.24 -14.77
N THR A 229 -18.49 -23.42 -15.02
CA THR A 229 -18.88 -24.27 -16.15
C THR A 229 -19.60 -25.51 -15.62
N PHE A 230 -20.91 -25.59 -15.90
CA PHE A 230 -21.73 -26.75 -15.62
C PHE A 230 -21.71 -27.71 -16.81
N ARG A 231 -21.38 -28.97 -16.54
CA ARG A 231 -21.58 -30.07 -17.48
C ARG A 231 -22.76 -30.90 -17.00
N LEU A 232 -23.77 -31.03 -17.86
CA LEU A 232 -24.89 -31.92 -17.60
C LEU A 232 -24.42 -33.37 -17.77
N PRO A 233 -25.06 -34.36 -17.12
CA PRO A 233 -24.65 -35.78 -17.18
C PRO A 233 -24.71 -36.42 -18.58
N ASP A 234 -25.30 -35.73 -19.55
CA ASP A 234 -25.42 -36.18 -20.94
C ASP A 234 -24.17 -35.72 -21.73
N GLU A 235 -23.30 -36.67 -22.10
CA GLU A 235 -21.96 -36.40 -22.67
C GLU A 235 -21.96 -35.56 -23.98
N GLN A 236 -23.11 -35.44 -24.65
CA GLN A 236 -23.26 -34.65 -25.87
C GLN A 236 -23.78 -33.22 -25.64
N ALA A 237 -24.16 -32.86 -24.40
CA ALA A 237 -24.69 -31.53 -24.11
C ALA A 237 -23.58 -30.46 -24.08
N SER A 238 -23.85 -29.30 -24.66
CA SER A 238 -22.99 -28.13 -24.54
C SER A 238 -22.88 -27.68 -23.08
N ALA A 239 -21.69 -27.25 -22.68
CA ALA A 239 -21.45 -26.78 -21.33
C ALA A 239 -22.14 -25.44 -21.08
N ILE A 240 -22.73 -25.27 -19.89
CA ILE A 240 -23.40 -24.04 -19.49
C ILE A 240 -22.41 -23.19 -18.70
N ARG A 241 -22.13 -21.99 -19.20
CA ARG A 241 -21.19 -21.05 -18.58
C ARG A 241 -21.95 -19.97 -17.82
N VAL A 242 -21.49 -19.68 -16.61
CA VAL A 242 -22.06 -18.66 -15.73
C VAL A 242 -20.95 -17.74 -15.26
N TRP A 243 -21.08 -16.46 -15.58
CA TRP A 243 -20.23 -15.40 -15.05
C TRP A 243 -20.83 -14.91 -13.74
N ALA A 244 -20.14 -15.14 -12.63
CA ALA A 244 -20.63 -14.90 -11.28
C ALA A 244 -19.64 -14.10 -10.45
N THR A 245 -20.15 -13.47 -9.40
CA THR A 245 -19.36 -12.87 -8.33
C THR A 245 -19.74 -13.48 -6.99
N LYS A 246 -18.87 -13.33 -6.00
CA LYS A 246 -19.17 -13.76 -4.64
C LYS A 246 -20.28 -12.88 -4.05
N SER A 247 -21.34 -13.51 -3.58
CA SER A 247 -22.45 -12.87 -2.87
C SER A 247 -22.36 -13.04 -1.36
N ALA A 248 -21.83 -14.17 -0.88
CA ALA A 248 -21.63 -14.41 0.55
C ALA A 248 -20.55 -15.47 0.80
N SER A 249 -19.90 -15.40 1.96
CA SER A 249 -19.10 -16.49 2.52
C SER A 249 -20.00 -17.46 3.28
N LEU A 250 -19.84 -18.76 3.07
CA LEU A 250 -20.53 -19.81 3.81
C LEU A 250 -19.52 -20.64 4.61
N GLU A 251 -19.98 -21.40 5.61
CA GLU A 251 -19.10 -22.28 6.41
C GLU A 251 -18.29 -23.24 5.54
N ARG A 252 -18.87 -23.71 4.43
CA ARG A 252 -18.24 -24.65 3.50
C ARG A 252 -18.29 -24.13 2.07
N GLY A 253 -17.61 -23.02 1.81
CA GLY A 253 -17.37 -22.49 0.47
C GLY A 253 -18.02 -21.13 0.21
N LEU A 254 -18.41 -20.89 -1.03
CA LEU A 254 -18.84 -19.57 -1.51
C LEU A 254 -20.25 -19.63 -2.06
N LEU A 255 -21.08 -18.63 -1.73
CA LEU A 255 -22.29 -18.36 -2.47
C LEU A 255 -21.95 -17.42 -3.64
N LEU A 256 -22.17 -17.88 -4.86
CA LEU A 256 -21.92 -17.13 -6.08
C LEU A 256 -23.24 -16.75 -6.73
N LYS A 257 -23.34 -15.51 -7.20
CA LYS A 257 -24.49 -15.03 -7.97
C LYS A 257 -24.01 -14.55 -9.33
N GLY A 258 -24.66 -15.01 -10.39
CA GLY A 258 -24.18 -14.76 -11.75
C GLY A 258 -25.22 -14.90 -12.83
N VAL A 259 -24.79 -14.64 -14.06
CA VAL A 259 -25.62 -14.68 -15.27
C VAL A 259 -25.03 -15.69 -16.25
N THR A 260 -25.89 -16.49 -16.88
CA THR A 260 -25.44 -17.42 -17.93
C THR A 260 -25.06 -16.68 -19.20
N ASP A 261 -24.14 -17.26 -19.97
CA ASP A 261 -24.06 -16.97 -21.41
C ASP A 261 -25.43 -17.27 -22.08
N PRO A 262 -25.72 -16.69 -23.27
CA PRO A 262 -26.89 -17.10 -24.05
C PRO A 262 -26.84 -18.61 -24.32
N ILE A 263 -27.88 -19.33 -23.93
CA ILE A 263 -28.00 -20.78 -24.17
C ILE A 263 -29.30 -21.13 -24.88
N ASP A 264 -29.33 -22.29 -25.53
CA ASP A 264 -30.53 -22.79 -26.18
C ASP A 264 -31.67 -23.05 -25.17
N PRO A 265 -32.94 -22.77 -25.51
CA PRO A 265 -34.08 -23.03 -24.62
C PRO A 265 -34.17 -24.48 -24.15
N SER A 266 -33.81 -25.44 -25.00
CA SER A 266 -33.80 -26.86 -24.67
C SER A 266 -32.72 -27.21 -23.63
N LEU A 267 -31.56 -26.54 -23.67
CA LEU A 267 -30.51 -26.69 -22.68
C LEU A 267 -30.92 -26.08 -21.33
N TRP A 268 -31.61 -24.94 -21.38
CA TRP A 268 -32.18 -24.29 -20.20
C TRP A 268 -33.21 -25.20 -19.49
N GLU A 269 -34.14 -25.82 -20.23
CA GLU A 269 -35.10 -26.77 -19.64
C GLU A 269 -34.42 -27.99 -18.98
N ARG A 270 -33.30 -28.46 -19.55
CA ARG A 270 -32.50 -29.52 -18.93
C ARG A 270 -31.83 -29.04 -17.64
N LEU A 271 -31.31 -27.82 -17.63
CA LEU A 271 -30.76 -27.20 -16.42
C LEU A 271 -31.83 -27.06 -15.33
N GLU A 272 -33.04 -26.63 -15.68
CA GLU A 272 -34.19 -26.56 -14.75
C GLU A 272 -34.49 -27.93 -14.11
N LYS A 273 -34.49 -28.99 -14.92
CA LYS A 273 -34.67 -30.37 -14.42
C LYS A 273 -33.50 -30.82 -13.53
N ALA A 274 -32.28 -30.42 -13.87
CA ALA A 274 -31.07 -30.76 -13.13
C ALA A 274 -30.79 -29.85 -11.93
N ARG A 275 -31.63 -28.85 -11.61
CA ARG A 275 -31.33 -27.86 -10.56
C ARG A 275 -31.11 -28.48 -9.17
N GLN A 276 -31.77 -29.59 -8.88
CA GLN A 276 -31.67 -30.29 -7.60
C GLN A 276 -30.50 -31.28 -7.56
N SER A 277 -29.83 -31.48 -8.69
CA SER A 277 -28.68 -32.37 -8.80
C SER A 277 -27.41 -31.73 -8.24
N VAL A 278 -26.47 -32.57 -7.82
CA VAL A 278 -25.14 -32.18 -7.41
C VAL A 278 -24.21 -32.22 -8.62
N PHE A 279 -23.53 -31.11 -8.92
CA PHE A 279 -22.54 -31.04 -9.99
C PHE A 279 -21.15 -31.22 -9.38
N SER A 280 -20.68 -32.46 -9.28
CA SER A 280 -19.46 -32.82 -8.54
C SER A 280 -18.13 -32.48 -9.23
N HIS A 281 -18.14 -32.25 -10.55
CA HIS A 281 -16.95 -32.00 -11.37
C HIS A 281 -17.08 -30.73 -12.21
N SER A 282 -17.65 -29.68 -11.62
CA SER A 282 -17.73 -28.38 -12.28
C SER A 282 -16.36 -27.73 -12.32
N ILE A 283 -16.03 -27.12 -13.45
CA ILE A 283 -14.80 -26.34 -13.61
C ILE A 283 -15.13 -24.89 -13.29
N VAL A 284 -14.32 -24.26 -12.44
CA VAL A 284 -14.43 -22.86 -12.06
C VAL A 284 -13.14 -22.15 -12.41
N SER A 285 -13.18 -21.22 -13.36
CA SER A 285 -12.05 -20.33 -13.64
C SER A 285 -12.17 -19.07 -12.78
N ILE A 286 -11.11 -18.68 -12.08
CA ILE A 286 -11.16 -17.61 -11.07
C ILE A 286 -10.29 -16.43 -11.49
N TYR A 287 -10.87 -15.24 -11.47
CA TYR A 287 -10.22 -13.98 -11.81
C TYR A 287 -10.30 -13.05 -10.61
N LYS A 288 -9.20 -12.95 -9.86
CA LYS A 288 -9.11 -12.04 -8.72
C LYS A 288 -8.97 -10.61 -9.20
N THR A 289 -9.62 -9.69 -8.52
CA THR A 289 -9.56 -8.27 -8.83
C THR A 289 -8.37 -7.64 -8.09
N TYR A 290 -7.48 -6.96 -8.81
CA TYR A 290 -6.35 -6.24 -8.20
C TYR A 290 -6.58 -4.75 -8.39
N HIS A 291 -6.78 -4.03 -7.28
CA HIS A 291 -7.10 -2.61 -7.34
C HIS A 291 -6.42 -1.80 -6.22
N VAL A 292 -6.93 -0.60 -5.96
CA VAL A 292 -6.50 0.36 -4.93
C VAL A 292 -6.10 -0.29 -3.59
N PRO A 293 -6.82 -1.29 -3.02
CA PRO A 293 -6.38 -1.93 -1.78
C PRO A 293 -4.98 -2.60 -1.86
N CYS A 294 -4.58 -3.05 -3.04
CA CYS A 294 -3.23 -3.59 -3.28
C CYS A 294 -2.15 -2.49 -3.34
N ASP A 295 -2.50 -1.31 -3.84
CA ASP A 295 -1.63 -0.13 -3.75
C ASP A 295 -1.49 0.34 -2.30
N LEU A 296 -2.57 0.27 -1.51
CA LEU A 296 -2.52 0.59 -0.08
C LEU A 296 -1.58 -0.34 0.67
N TYR A 297 -1.61 -1.65 0.40
CA TYR A 297 -0.64 -2.59 0.96
C TYR A 297 0.80 -2.14 0.63
N SER A 298 1.04 -1.83 -0.64
CA SER A 298 2.36 -1.39 -1.11
C SER A 298 2.82 -0.11 -0.40
N LEU A 299 1.91 0.86 -0.22
CA LEU A 299 2.16 2.08 0.56
C LEU A 299 2.44 1.81 2.04
N GLY A 300 1.74 0.86 2.65
CA GLY A 300 2.01 0.45 4.03
C GLY A 300 3.41 -0.14 4.18
N MET A 301 3.84 -0.96 3.22
CA MET A 301 5.21 -1.50 3.18
C MET A 301 6.26 -0.41 2.91
N MET A 302 5.95 0.59 2.08
CA MET A 302 6.79 1.79 1.89
C MET A 302 6.92 2.60 3.18
N LEU A 303 5.84 2.76 3.95
CA LEU A 303 5.87 3.46 5.23
C LEU A 303 6.69 2.71 6.29
N LEU A 304 6.49 1.39 6.41
CA LEU A 304 7.31 0.54 7.29
C LEU A 304 8.79 0.65 6.93
N ARG A 305 9.12 0.63 5.63
CA ARG A 305 10.49 0.85 5.15
C ARG A 305 11.03 2.19 5.62
N THR A 306 10.28 3.26 5.38
CA THR A 306 10.66 4.63 5.74
C THR A 306 10.95 4.79 7.23
N LEU A 307 10.12 4.19 8.09
CA LEU A 307 10.22 4.33 9.54
C LEU A 307 11.23 3.38 10.19
N LEU A 308 11.42 2.18 9.64
CA LEU A 308 12.06 1.08 10.36
C LEU A 308 13.38 0.59 9.74
N VAL A 309 13.63 0.81 8.45
CA VAL A 309 14.88 0.35 7.82
C VAL A 309 16.02 1.32 8.13
N ASN A 310 17.16 0.75 8.51
CA ASN A 310 18.39 1.49 8.83
C ASN A 310 19.64 0.64 8.55
N ASN A 311 20.80 1.05 9.05
CA ASN A 311 22.07 0.33 8.82
C ASN A 311 22.14 -1.06 9.49
N GLU A 312 21.35 -1.30 10.54
CA GLU A 312 21.33 -2.56 11.32
C GLU A 312 20.14 -3.45 10.97
N GLN A 313 19.10 -2.87 10.40
CA GLN A 313 17.84 -3.54 10.12
C GLN A 313 17.47 -3.39 8.65
N ASP A 314 17.42 -4.52 7.95
CA ASP A 314 17.03 -4.57 6.54
C ASP A 314 15.51 -4.71 6.33
N MET A 315 15.09 -4.50 5.08
CA MET A 315 13.68 -4.58 4.72
C MET A 315 13.10 -6.00 4.84
N ALA A 316 13.92 -7.04 4.65
CA ALA A 316 13.48 -8.43 4.78
C ALA A 316 13.04 -8.74 6.22
N SER A 317 13.84 -8.32 7.20
CA SER A 317 13.56 -8.48 8.64
C SER A 317 12.32 -7.69 9.06
N VAL A 318 12.16 -6.46 8.55
CA VAL A 318 10.97 -5.63 8.78
C VAL A 318 9.72 -6.31 8.21
N HIS A 319 9.78 -6.77 6.96
CA HIS A 319 8.64 -7.40 6.29
C HIS A 319 8.19 -8.68 7.00
N GLU A 320 9.12 -9.56 7.35
CA GLU A 320 8.79 -10.82 8.04
C GLU A 320 8.18 -10.55 9.43
N THR A 321 8.69 -9.55 10.14
CA THR A 321 8.15 -9.16 11.45
C THR A 321 6.78 -8.50 11.33
N ALA A 322 6.59 -7.61 10.35
CA ALA A 322 5.29 -7.00 10.07
C ALA A 322 4.24 -8.06 9.73
N ARG A 323 4.60 -9.07 8.93
CA ARG A 323 3.72 -10.20 8.61
C ARG A 323 3.29 -10.96 9.87
N ARG A 324 4.23 -11.31 10.76
CA ARG A 324 3.91 -11.98 12.04
C ARG A 324 2.98 -11.16 12.93
N VAL A 325 3.13 -9.83 12.93
CA VAL A 325 2.22 -8.93 13.64
C VAL A 325 0.83 -9.01 13.01
N VAL A 326 0.72 -8.80 11.70
CA VAL A 326 -0.56 -8.83 10.95
C VAL A 326 -1.31 -10.14 11.18
N ASP A 327 -0.62 -11.29 11.11
CA ASP A 327 -1.21 -12.62 11.35
C ASP A 327 -1.83 -12.77 12.75
N ARG A 328 -1.48 -11.90 13.70
CA ARG A 328 -1.97 -11.89 15.09
C ARG A 328 -2.86 -10.70 15.42
N LEU A 329 -3.10 -9.79 14.48
CA LEU A 329 -3.90 -8.58 14.72
C LEU A 329 -5.40 -8.86 14.80
N GLU A 330 -5.92 -9.79 13.99
CA GLU A 330 -7.36 -10.00 13.88
C GLU A 330 -8.05 -10.31 15.22
N PRO A 331 -7.53 -11.22 16.07
CA PRO A 331 -8.09 -11.45 17.41
C PRO A 331 -8.03 -10.23 18.33
N MET A 332 -7.08 -9.32 18.12
CA MET A 332 -6.88 -8.13 18.98
C MET A 332 -7.89 -7.03 18.69
N VAL A 333 -8.40 -6.96 17.45
CA VAL A 333 -9.35 -5.95 16.99
C VAL A 333 -10.80 -6.43 17.06
N GLN A 334 -11.02 -7.74 17.21
CA GLN A 334 -12.34 -8.30 17.46
C GLN A 334 -12.97 -7.72 18.73
N GLY A 335 -14.23 -7.29 18.62
CA GLY A 335 -15.01 -6.73 19.72
C GLY A 335 -14.63 -5.31 20.13
N LEU A 336 -13.77 -4.62 19.37
CA LEU A 336 -13.58 -3.18 19.52
C LEU A 336 -14.58 -2.43 18.65
N ASP A 337 -15.22 -1.41 19.24
CA ASP A 337 -15.96 -0.42 18.46
C ASP A 337 -14.98 0.36 17.58
N GLN A 338 -15.44 0.80 16.39
CA GLN A 338 -14.62 1.57 15.45
C GLN A 338 -14.05 2.86 16.05
N ASP A 339 -14.71 3.38 17.09
CA ASP A 339 -14.33 4.62 17.79
C ASP A 339 -13.40 4.37 19.00
N ASP A 340 -13.16 3.12 19.42
CA ASP A 340 -12.27 2.80 20.54
C ASP A 340 -10.80 2.74 20.13
N TYR A 341 -10.34 3.83 19.52
CA TYR A 341 -8.95 4.00 19.10
C TYR A 341 -7.97 3.91 20.28
N LYS A 342 -8.40 4.33 21.48
CA LYS A 342 -7.54 4.31 22.68
C LYS A 342 -7.20 2.89 23.08
N THR A 343 -8.19 2.00 23.19
CA THR A 343 -7.95 0.59 23.54
C THR A 343 -7.16 -0.12 22.45
N LEU A 344 -7.49 0.12 21.17
CA LEU A 344 -6.74 -0.41 20.04
C LEU A 344 -5.27 -0.02 20.10
N SER A 345 -4.99 1.28 20.27
CA SER A 345 -3.64 1.82 20.35
C SER A 345 -2.88 1.21 21.54
N ALA A 346 -3.52 1.08 22.70
CA ALA A 346 -2.90 0.45 23.87
C ALA A 346 -2.55 -1.03 23.64
N ARG A 347 -3.46 -1.83 23.07
CA ARG A 347 -3.22 -3.25 22.76
C ARG A 347 -2.10 -3.41 21.74
N LEU A 348 -2.13 -2.63 20.66
CA LEU A 348 -1.11 -2.73 19.62
C LEU A 348 0.28 -2.33 20.14
N ARG A 349 0.36 -1.29 20.97
CA ARG A 349 1.60 -0.87 21.62
C ARG A 349 2.27 -1.99 22.39
N ILE A 350 1.50 -2.72 23.20
CA ILE A 350 2.02 -3.87 23.97
C ILE A 350 2.59 -4.91 23.00
N ARG A 351 1.82 -5.28 21.97
CA ARG A 351 2.23 -6.27 20.98
C ARG A 351 3.49 -5.86 20.21
N LEU A 352 3.62 -4.60 19.81
CA LEU A 352 4.80 -4.10 19.10
C LEU A 352 6.04 -4.10 20.00
N ARG A 353 5.88 -3.86 21.30
CA ARG A 353 7.00 -3.97 22.27
C ARG A 353 7.45 -5.42 22.46
N GLU A 354 6.56 -6.40 22.35
CA GLU A 354 6.91 -7.83 22.42
C GLU A 354 7.78 -8.31 21.26
N GLU A 355 7.74 -7.62 20.10
CA GLU A 355 8.62 -7.91 18.96
C GLU A 355 10.03 -7.32 19.13
N GLY A 356 10.35 -6.75 20.30
CA GLY A 356 11.68 -6.26 20.66
C GLY A 356 12.03 -4.91 20.06
N GLY A 357 13.33 -4.69 19.80
CA GLY A 357 13.87 -3.41 19.34
C GLY A 357 13.48 -2.99 17.92
N LEU A 358 12.85 -3.88 17.13
CA LEU A 358 12.56 -3.64 15.71
C LEU A 358 11.64 -2.43 15.48
N PHE A 359 10.63 -2.29 16.34
CA PHE A 359 9.67 -1.17 16.33
C PHE A 359 10.06 -0.04 17.31
N SER A 360 11.34 0.01 17.73
CA SER A 360 11.84 1.14 18.53
C SER A 360 11.80 2.43 17.73
N LYS A 361 11.57 3.55 18.42
CA LYS A 361 11.70 4.91 17.87
C LYS A 361 13.10 5.15 17.30
N ASP A 362 14.10 4.46 17.84
CA ASP A 362 15.49 4.53 17.38
C ASP A 362 15.65 4.13 15.92
N SER A 363 14.74 3.31 15.40
CA SER A 363 14.76 2.86 14.00
C SER A 363 14.50 4.00 13.00
N VAL A 364 13.97 5.14 13.47
CA VAL A 364 13.79 6.33 12.63
C VAL A 364 15.12 6.91 12.14
N LEU A 365 16.19 6.69 12.90
CA LEU A 365 17.55 7.10 12.58
C LEU A 365 18.28 6.02 11.79
N TYR A 366 19.17 6.44 10.89
CA TYR A 366 19.94 5.51 10.08
C TYR A 366 21.08 4.83 10.86
N ARG A 367 21.68 5.49 11.87
CA ARG A 367 22.86 5.00 12.59
C ARG A 367 22.64 4.83 14.09
N HIS A 368 23.34 3.86 14.69
CA HIS A 368 23.27 3.58 16.12
C HIS A 368 24.02 4.57 17.01
N GLU A 369 25.15 5.12 16.56
CA GLU A 369 25.91 6.13 17.32
C GLU A 369 25.08 7.41 17.56
N GLU A 370 24.09 7.65 16.69
CA GLU A 370 23.11 8.73 16.80
C GLU A 370 21.89 8.34 17.66
N LYS A 371 21.69 7.07 18.03
CA LYS A 371 20.59 6.61 18.91
C LYS A 371 20.74 7.10 20.35
N GLY A 372 21.96 7.49 20.76
CA GLY A 372 22.21 8.23 22.00
C GLY A 372 21.65 9.66 22.00
N ALA A 373 21.12 10.16 20.87
CA ALA A 373 20.55 11.51 20.73
C ALA A 373 19.16 11.68 21.38
N GLY A 374 18.65 10.67 22.09
CA GLY A 374 17.42 10.78 22.86
C GLY A 374 16.16 10.74 22.00
N CYS A 375 15.94 9.65 21.24
CA CYS A 375 14.70 9.42 20.50
C CYS A 375 13.44 9.41 21.40
N GLU A 376 13.59 9.43 22.72
CA GLU A 376 12.52 9.73 23.68
C GLU A 376 11.84 11.09 23.44
N ILE A 377 12.50 12.00 22.72
CA ILE A 377 11.88 13.27 22.30
C ILE A 377 10.71 13.07 21.33
N ILE A 378 10.64 11.92 20.65
CA ILE A 378 9.48 11.54 19.86
C ILE A 378 8.41 11.03 20.81
N PRO A 379 7.25 11.69 20.92
CA PRO A 379 6.16 11.21 21.77
C PRO A 379 5.67 9.83 21.34
N ASP A 380 5.45 8.93 22.31
CA ASP A 380 4.93 7.57 22.07
C ASP A 380 3.70 7.57 21.18
N HIS A 381 2.77 8.50 21.43
CA HIS A 381 1.53 8.54 20.68
C HIS A 381 1.77 8.84 19.18
N LEU A 382 2.71 9.72 18.82
CA LEU A 382 2.99 9.98 17.40
C LEU A 382 3.66 8.78 16.72
N TRP A 383 4.61 8.15 17.42
CA TRP A 383 5.30 6.97 16.90
C TRP A 383 4.36 5.81 16.67
N TYR A 384 3.54 5.47 17.67
CA TYR A 384 2.62 4.35 17.54
C TYR A 384 1.45 4.65 16.61
N ASP A 385 0.96 5.89 16.54
CA ASP A 385 -0.06 6.26 15.55
C ASP A 385 0.49 6.10 14.11
N ALA A 386 1.78 6.39 13.88
CA ALA A 386 2.45 6.16 12.60
C ALA A 386 2.53 4.67 12.24
N LEU A 387 2.91 3.81 13.20
CA LEU A 387 2.96 2.37 13.00
C LEU A 387 1.55 1.77 12.81
N ILE A 388 0.56 2.24 13.57
CA ILE A 388 -0.85 1.84 13.40
C ILE A 388 -1.28 2.12 11.97
N LEU A 389 -1.03 3.32 11.44
CA LEU A 389 -1.38 3.66 10.06
C LEU A 389 -0.76 2.67 9.07
N ALA A 390 0.51 2.32 9.26
CA ALA A 390 1.19 1.34 8.42
C ALA A 390 0.51 -0.04 8.45
N PHE A 391 0.10 -0.52 9.64
CA PHE A 391 -0.63 -1.79 9.78
C PHE A 391 -2.05 -1.73 9.21
N GLN A 392 -2.75 -0.61 9.35
CA GLN A 392 -4.08 -0.41 8.77
C GLN A 392 -4.06 -0.50 7.23
N LEU A 393 -2.93 -0.14 6.61
CA LEU A 393 -2.72 -0.23 5.17
C LEU A 393 -2.47 -1.66 4.67
N VAL A 394 -1.82 -2.52 5.46
CA VAL A 394 -1.39 -3.86 5.02
C VAL A 394 -2.29 -5.02 5.48
N ALA A 395 -3.09 -4.84 6.54
CA ALA A 395 -3.74 -5.97 7.22
C ALA A 395 -5.08 -6.42 6.62
N TRP A 396 -5.82 -5.52 5.95
CA TRP A 396 -7.18 -5.75 5.45
C TRP A 396 -8.19 -6.32 6.46
N ILE A 397 -8.09 -5.93 7.73
CA ILE A 397 -8.98 -6.44 8.78
C ILE A 397 -10.20 -5.53 8.91
N PRO A 398 -11.44 -6.04 8.77
CA PRO A 398 -12.65 -5.24 8.92
C PRO A 398 -12.72 -4.52 10.28
N GLY A 399 -13.05 -3.23 10.26
CA GLY A 399 -13.11 -2.39 11.47
C GLY A 399 -11.76 -1.84 11.95
N PHE A 400 -10.64 -2.34 11.42
CA PHE A 400 -9.29 -1.82 11.70
C PHE A 400 -8.67 -1.14 10.49
N SER A 401 -8.69 -1.80 9.34
CA SER A 401 -8.05 -1.35 8.09
C SER A 401 -8.93 -0.39 7.29
N PHE A 402 -8.32 0.35 6.36
CA PHE A 402 -9.03 1.22 5.41
C PHE A 402 -9.87 0.44 4.40
N CYS A 403 -9.47 -0.79 4.11
CA CYS A 403 -10.13 -1.73 3.22
C CYS A 403 -10.32 -3.08 3.92
N LYS A 404 -11.43 -3.76 3.65
CA LYS A 404 -11.80 -5.08 4.21
C LYS A 404 -11.28 -6.26 3.40
N SER A 405 -10.90 -6.04 2.15
CA SER A 405 -10.37 -7.05 1.23
C SER A 405 -9.63 -6.37 0.08
N HIS A 406 -8.97 -7.17 -0.76
CA HIS A 406 -8.28 -6.69 -1.96
C HIS A 406 -9.20 -6.04 -3.01
N GLY A 407 -10.51 -6.33 -2.95
CA GLY A 407 -11.54 -5.77 -3.83
C GLY A 407 -12.46 -4.75 -3.15
N ASP A 408 -12.11 -4.23 -1.97
CA ASP A 408 -12.91 -3.21 -1.27
C ASP A 408 -12.64 -1.80 -1.84
N TYR A 409 -13.27 -1.51 -2.98
CA TYR A 409 -13.21 -0.21 -3.66
C TYR A 409 -14.49 0.05 -4.47
N GLU A 410 -14.74 1.32 -4.78
CA GLU A 410 -15.84 1.73 -5.66
C GLU A 410 -15.30 1.95 -7.08
N LEU A 411 -15.92 1.32 -8.08
CA LEU A 411 -15.44 1.38 -9.47
C LEU A 411 -15.50 2.80 -10.05
N GLU A 412 -16.54 3.56 -9.70
CA GLU A 412 -16.73 4.94 -10.19
C GLU A 412 -15.93 5.97 -9.38
N ASN A 413 -15.49 5.61 -8.16
CA ASN A 413 -14.74 6.48 -7.27
C ASN A 413 -13.57 5.73 -6.60
N PRO A 414 -12.62 5.18 -7.38
CA PRO A 414 -11.55 4.33 -6.85
C PRO A 414 -10.57 5.08 -5.95
N HIS A 415 -10.55 6.41 -6.00
CA HIS A 415 -9.69 7.26 -5.20
C HIS A 415 -10.14 7.41 -3.73
N LEU A 416 -11.39 7.06 -3.38
CA LEU A 416 -11.94 7.31 -2.03
C LEU A 416 -11.16 6.63 -0.89
N PRO A 417 -10.72 5.35 -1.00
CA PRO A 417 -9.86 4.76 0.02
C PRO A 417 -8.55 5.54 0.20
N MET A 418 -7.94 5.98 -0.91
CA MET A 418 -6.70 6.75 -0.89
C MET A 418 -6.89 8.16 -0.32
N GLU A 419 -8.06 8.77 -0.49
CA GLU A 419 -8.42 10.03 0.16
C GLU A 419 -8.46 9.90 1.69
N LYS A 420 -9.07 8.83 2.21
CA LYS A 420 -9.07 8.54 3.65
C LYS A 420 -7.66 8.36 4.20
N VAL A 421 -6.81 7.65 3.48
CA VAL A 421 -5.39 7.43 3.84
C VAL A 421 -4.61 8.74 3.82
N ALA A 422 -4.73 9.53 2.75
CA ALA A 422 -4.06 10.83 2.64
C ALA A 422 -4.48 11.76 3.79
N GLY A 423 -5.78 11.87 4.08
CA GLY A 423 -6.26 12.68 5.18
C GLY A 423 -5.81 12.18 6.56
N ALA A 424 -5.70 10.87 6.77
CA ALA A 424 -5.12 10.31 8.00
C ALA A 424 -3.63 10.64 8.14
N ALA A 425 -2.87 10.54 7.04
CA ALA A 425 -1.46 10.87 7.00
C ALA A 425 -1.23 12.37 7.27
N GLU A 426 -2.03 13.25 6.67
CA GLU A 426 -1.99 14.71 6.91
C GLU A 426 -2.26 15.06 8.36
N ARG A 427 -3.33 14.52 8.97
CA ARG A 427 -3.66 14.79 10.38
C ARG A 427 -2.51 14.41 11.33
N LEU A 428 -1.86 13.27 11.09
CA LEU A 428 -0.69 12.88 11.88
C LEU A 428 0.54 13.75 11.55
N GLY A 429 0.72 14.12 10.29
CA GLY A 429 1.78 15.03 9.86
C GLY A 429 1.67 16.41 10.50
N ASP A 430 0.47 16.96 10.60
CA ASP A 430 0.18 18.20 11.31
C ASP A 430 0.49 18.09 12.80
N ARG A 431 0.16 16.97 13.44
CA ARG A 431 0.53 16.73 14.85
C ARG A 431 2.03 16.63 15.06
N ILE A 432 2.75 15.92 14.19
CA ILE A 432 4.21 15.84 14.23
C ILE A 432 4.82 17.23 14.01
N LYS A 433 4.30 17.99 13.04
CA LYS A 433 4.73 19.36 12.75
C LYS A 433 4.49 20.30 13.94
N MET A 434 3.30 20.25 14.55
CA MET A 434 2.96 21.02 15.75
C MET A 434 3.90 20.68 16.89
N GLU A 435 4.25 19.42 17.09
CA GLU A 435 5.20 19.04 18.15
C GLU A 435 6.61 19.53 17.83
N LEU A 436 7.08 19.37 16.59
CA LEU A 436 8.40 19.81 16.12
C LEU A 436 8.63 21.31 16.36
N PHE A 437 7.68 22.14 15.91
CA PHE A 437 7.82 23.60 16.03
C PHE A 437 7.31 24.15 17.37
N GLY A 438 6.28 23.53 17.95
CA GLY A 438 5.74 23.92 19.25
C GLY A 438 6.66 23.58 20.42
N SER A 439 7.37 22.44 20.37
CA SER A 439 8.42 22.11 21.35
C SER A 439 9.54 23.16 21.35
N ARG A 440 9.94 23.65 20.17
CA ARG A 440 10.95 24.71 20.06
C ARG A 440 10.47 26.04 20.63
N GLN A 441 9.22 26.44 20.33
CA GLN A 441 8.65 27.66 20.88
C GLN A 441 8.61 27.60 22.41
N ARG A 442 8.12 26.47 22.96
CA ARG A 442 8.10 26.22 24.42
C ARG A 442 9.52 26.23 25.01
N ASN A 443 10.49 25.60 24.34
CA ASN A 443 11.88 25.58 24.81
C ASN A 443 12.53 26.96 24.78
N ARG A 444 12.24 27.78 23.77
CA ARG A 444 12.70 29.17 23.70
C ARG A 444 12.06 30.02 24.80
N GLU A 445 10.75 29.92 24.99
CA GLU A 445 10.03 30.61 26.07
C GLU A 445 10.57 30.19 27.46
N MET A 446 10.89 28.91 27.66
CA MET A 446 11.55 28.42 28.87
C MET A 446 12.95 28.98 29.07
N LEU A 447 13.78 29.03 28.02
CA LEU A 447 15.13 29.58 28.09
C LEU A 447 15.11 31.08 28.42
N GLU A 448 14.22 31.83 27.78
CA GLU A 448 13.99 33.25 28.08
C GLU A 448 13.56 33.44 29.55
N ALA A 449 12.67 32.58 30.07
CA ALA A 449 12.28 32.61 31.48
C ALA A 449 13.44 32.24 32.44
N CYS A 450 14.27 31.25 32.08
CA CYS A 450 15.44 30.89 32.88
C CYS A 450 16.51 31.99 32.91
N ASP A 451 16.73 32.68 31.79
CA ASP A 451 17.67 33.81 31.72
C ASP A 451 17.18 34.97 32.58
N LEU A 452 15.89 35.27 32.56
CA LEU A 452 15.28 36.28 33.45
C LEU A 452 15.46 35.94 34.94
N VAL A 453 15.19 34.69 35.34
CA VAL A 453 15.39 34.23 36.73
C VAL A 453 16.86 34.30 37.13
N ARG A 454 17.77 33.97 36.20
CA ARG A 454 19.21 34.03 36.44
C ARG A 454 19.70 35.46 36.63
N GLU A 455 19.21 36.41 35.83
CA GLU A 455 19.50 37.83 36.02
C GLU A 455 19.03 38.33 37.39
N ASP A 456 17.81 37.99 37.81
CA ASP A 456 17.28 38.38 39.10
C ASP A 456 18.08 37.80 40.27
N LEU A 457 18.49 36.53 40.18
CA LEU A 457 19.36 35.89 41.19
C LEU A 457 20.75 36.53 41.25
N THR A 458 21.30 37.01 40.13
CA THR A 458 22.58 37.74 40.14
C THR A 458 22.46 39.14 40.73
N LYS A 459 21.33 39.83 40.54
CA LYS A 459 21.05 41.13 41.16
C LYS A 459 20.87 41.01 42.68
N VAL A 460 20.22 39.95 43.16
CA VAL A 460 20.01 39.70 44.60
C VAL A 460 21.30 39.31 45.34
N LYS A 461 22.28 38.70 44.66
CA LYS A 461 23.59 38.36 45.26
C LYS A 461 24.62 39.50 45.22
N GLY A 462 24.35 40.57 44.47
CA GLY A 462 25.26 41.70 44.26
C GLY A 462 24.92 42.97 45.04
N GLY A 463 23.80 42.98 45.78
CA GLY A 463 23.44 44.02 46.76
C GLY A 463 23.45 43.44 48.15
#